data_AF-A0A1G3ZT71-F1
#
_entry.id   AF-A0A1G3ZT71-F1
#
_cell.length_a   1.000
_cell.length_b   1.000
_cell.length_c   1.000
_cell.angle_alpha   90.00
_cell.angle_beta   90.00
_cell.angle_gamma   90.00
#
_symmetry.space_group_name_H-M   'P 1'
#
loop_
_entity.id
_entity.type
_entity.pdbx_description
1 polymer ?
#
loop_
_entity_poly.entity_id
_entity_poly.type
_entity_poly.pdbx_seq_one_letter_code
_entity_poly.pdbx_strand_id
1 'polypeptide(L)'
;MGSIQLALSDTAKAETLRGILARSAQREAVCVDKPDLESACVVVVDQEHLGTLPLPLSRPERVVLLAASDPESLKEAWDAGVSSVVSEQDSINTVVLAILAVCLRSGAARPKDGVPQLLD
;
A
#
# COMPACT_ATOMS: atom_id res chain seq x y z
N MET A 1 -9.81 -11.04 -2.81
CA MET A 1 -8.35 -10.86 -2.55
C MET A 1 -7.96 -9.54 -3.21
N GLY A 2 -7.44 -8.56 -2.46
CA GLY A 2 -7.20 -7.21 -2.97
C GLY A 2 -5.94 -7.04 -3.84
N SER A 3 -5.96 -6.02 -4.70
CA SER A 3 -4.82 -5.54 -5.51
C SER A 3 -3.88 -4.62 -4.70
N ILE A 4 -2.69 -4.37 -5.23
CA ILE A 4 -1.83 -3.27 -4.80
C ILE A 4 -2.25 -2.04 -5.62
N GLN A 5 -2.68 -0.99 -4.95
CA GLN A 5 -3.14 0.24 -5.60
C GLN A 5 -2.10 1.33 -5.42
N LEU A 6 -1.67 1.94 -6.52
CA LEU A 6 -0.67 3.01 -6.56
C LEU A 6 -1.38 4.30 -6.98
N ALA A 7 -1.40 5.30 -6.09
CA ALA A 7 -1.97 6.61 -6.35
C ALA A 7 -0.88 7.65 -6.02
N LEU A 8 -0.07 7.99 -7.03
CA LEU A 8 1.10 8.86 -6.91
C LEU A 8 1.09 9.92 -8.00
N SER A 9 1.49 11.15 -7.65
CA SER A 9 1.63 12.28 -8.56
C SER A 9 2.81 12.08 -9.52
N ASP A 10 3.87 11.39 -9.07
CA ASP A 10 4.95 10.90 -9.96
C ASP A 10 4.50 9.65 -10.71
N THR A 11 3.87 9.87 -11.86
CA THR A 11 3.38 8.80 -12.76
C THR A 11 4.49 7.87 -13.26
N ALA A 12 5.72 8.37 -13.42
CA ALA A 12 6.85 7.55 -13.87
C ALA A 12 7.30 6.58 -12.77
N LYS A 13 7.33 7.04 -11.52
CA LYS A 13 7.58 6.19 -10.34
C LYS A 13 6.46 5.17 -10.15
N ALA A 14 5.19 5.58 -10.30
CA ALA A 14 4.04 4.69 -10.23
C ALA A 14 4.13 3.54 -11.24
N GLU A 15 4.39 3.85 -12.52
CA GLU A 15 4.52 2.83 -13.57
C GLU A 15 5.72 1.91 -13.35
N THR A 16 6.84 2.46 -12.85
CA THR A 16 8.03 1.66 -12.50
C THR A 16 7.70 0.67 -11.37
N LEU A 17 7.07 1.15 -10.29
CA LEU A 17 6.62 0.31 -9.19
C LEU A 17 5.64 -0.77 -9.67
N ARG A 18 4.66 -0.39 -10.50
CA ARG A 18 3.69 -1.31 -11.09
C ARG A 18 4.38 -2.45 -11.84
N GLY A 19 5.35 -2.13 -12.70
CA GLY A 19 6.09 -3.11 -13.49
C GLY A 19 6.95 -4.06 -12.65
N ILE A 20 7.55 -3.57 -11.57
CA ILE A 20 8.33 -4.41 -10.64
C ILE A 20 7.39 -5.31 -9.83
N LEU A 21 6.36 -4.72 -9.22
CA LEU A 21 5.41 -5.44 -8.37
C LEU A 21 4.62 -6.51 -9.13
N ALA A 22 4.29 -6.28 -10.41
CA ALA A 22 3.65 -7.29 -11.26
C ALA A 22 4.49 -8.58 -11.43
N ARG A 23 5.81 -8.50 -11.24
CA ARG A 23 6.72 -9.66 -11.33
C ARG A 23 7.06 -10.25 -9.96
N SER A 24 7.02 -9.44 -8.91
CA SER A 24 7.50 -9.81 -7.57
C SER A 24 6.38 -10.11 -6.57
N ALA A 25 5.17 -9.63 -6.80
CA ALA A 25 4.01 -9.89 -5.95
C ALA A 25 3.11 -10.97 -6.55
N GLN A 26 2.49 -11.79 -5.70
CA GLN A 26 1.41 -12.70 -6.10
C GLN A 26 0.06 -11.95 -6.32
N ARG A 27 0.11 -10.62 -6.45
CA ARG A 27 -1.04 -9.73 -6.52
C ARG A 27 -0.84 -8.73 -7.64
N GLU A 28 -1.93 -8.40 -8.31
CA GLU A 28 -1.95 -7.37 -9.33
C GLU A 28 -1.60 -6.00 -8.72
N ALA A 29 -0.74 -5.25 -9.40
CA ALA A 29 -0.48 -3.85 -9.09
C ALA A 29 -1.16 -2.97 -10.15
N VAL A 30 -1.91 -1.97 -9.70
CA VAL A 30 -2.68 -1.06 -10.56
C VAL A 30 -2.41 0.39 -10.16
N CYS A 31 -2.25 1.27 -11.15
CA CYS A 31 -2.26 2.72 -10.95
C CYS A 31 -3.71 3.20 -10.92
N VAL A 32 -4.09 3.98 -9.91
CA VAL A 32 -5.46 4.48 -9.72
C VAL A 32 -5.44 5.92 -9.23
N ASP A 33 -6.43 6.71 -9.63
CA ASP A 33 -6.56 8.10 -9.15
C ASP A 33 -7.16 8.15 -7.73
N LYS A 34 -8.08 7.22 -7.42
CA LYS A 34 -8.79 7.15 -6.14
C LYS A 34 -8.66 5.74 -5.57
N PRO A 35 -7.75 5.51 -4.61
CA PRO A 35 -7.58 4.19 -4.03
C PRO A 35 -8.71 3.87 -3.04
N ASP A 36 -9.01 2.58 -2.90
CA ASP A 36 -9.99 2.03 -1.99
C ASP A 36 -9.30 1.14 -0.94
N LEU A 37 -9.20 1.66 0.28
CA LEU A 37 -8.55 0.99 1.41
C LEU A 37 -9.24 -0.33 1.80
N GLU A 38 -10.54 -0.47 1.53
CA GLU A 38 -11.33 -1.65 1.88
C GLU A 38 -11.01 -2.84 0.97
N SER A 39 -10.95 -2.59 -0.34
CA SER A 39 -10.70 -3.64 -1.33
C SER A 39 -9.21 -3.87 -1.61
N ALA A 40 -8.33 -2.90 -1.36
CA ALA A 40 -6.90 -3.04 -1.60
C ALA A 40 -6.22 -3.98 -0.60
N CYS A 41 -5.18 -4.68 -1.06
CA CYS A 41 -4.22 -5.31 -0.17
C CYS A 41 -3.29 -4.27 0.46
N VAL A 42 -2.82 -3.33 -0.36
CA VAL A 42 -1.97 -2.20 0.01
C VAL A 42 -2.35 -1.02 -0.85
N VAL A 43 -2.37 0.15 -0.25
CA VAL A 43 -2.50 1.44 -0.93
C VAL A 43 -1.20 2.19 -0.76
N VAL A 44 -0.60 2.59 -1.88
CA VAL A 44 0.64 3.37 -1.92
C VAL A 44 0.27 4.76 -2.38
N VAL A 45 0.54 5.75 -1.54
CA VAL A 45 0.19 7.15 -1.78
C VAL A 45 1.36 8.06 -1.49
N ASP A 46 1.35 9.26 -2.08
CA ASP A 46 2.16 10.38 -1.63
C ASP A 46 1.31 11.35 -0.79
N GLN A 47 1.91 12.47 -0.37
CA GLN A 47 1.25 13.45 0.49
C GLN A 47 -0.01 14.05 -0.15
N GLU A 48 0.03 14.32 -1.46
CA GLU A 48 -1.10 14.87 -2.20
C GLU A 48 -2.28 13.89 -2.18
N HIS A 49 -2.03 12.62 -2.49
CA HIS A 49 -3.07 11.61 -2.52
C HIS A 49 -3.57 11.23 -1.12
N LEU A 50 -2.70 11.24 -0.10
CA LEU A 50 -3.09 11.05 1.30
C LEU A 50 -4.12 12.10 1.73
N GLY A 51 -3.91 13.37 1.36
CA GLY A 51 -4.82 14.47 1.66
C GLY A 51 -6.21 14.35 1.02
N THR A 52 -6.37 13.49 0.01
CA THR A 52 -7.67 13.21 -0.63
C THR A 52 -8.46 12.08 0.02
N LEU A 53 -7.83 11.28 0.90
CA LEU A 53 -8.49 10.15 1.54
C LEU A 53 -9.41 10.61 2.68
N PRO A 54 -10.56 9.93 2.87
CA PRO A 54 -11.44 10.24 3.98
C PRO A 54 -10.76 9.94 5.31
N LEU A 55 -10.81 10.90 6.24
CA LEU A 55 -10.33 10.74 7.60
C LEU A 55 -11.51 10.51 8.59
N PRO A 56 -11.35 9.62 9.59
CA PRO A 56 -10.18 8.76 9.83
C PRO A 56 -10.06 7.68 8.75
N LEU A 57 -8.82 7.30 8.42
CA LEU A 57 -8.57 6.22 7.46
C LEU A 57 -9.22 4.93 7.98
N SER A 58 -9.93 4.22 7.10
CA SER A 58 -10.63 2.98 7.49
C SER A 58 -9.67 1.82 7.75
N ARG A 59 -8.54 1.77 7.03
CA ARG A 59 -7.49 0.73 7.14
C ARG A 59 -6.08 1.33 7.03
N PRO A 60 -5.65 2.16 8.01
CA PRO A 60 -4.36 2.84 7.95
C PRO A 60 -3.16 1.87 7.94
N GLU A 61 -3.33 0.63 8.42
CA GLU A 61 -2.33 -0.43 8.37
C GLU A 61 -2.02 -0.93 6.96
N ARG A 62 -2.87 -0.60 5.97
CA ARG A 62 -2.68 -0.94 4.55
C ARG A 62 -1.99 0.17 3.76
N VAL A 63 -1.70 1.31 4.37
CA VAL A 63 -1.13 2.47 3.69
C VAL A 63 0.39 2.43 3.76
N VAL A 64 1.03 2.61 2.60
CA VAL A 64 2.43 3.00 2.47
C VAL A 64 2.46 4.43 1.95
N LEU A 65 2.97 5.34 2.76
CA LEU A 65 3.14 6.74 2.37
C LEU A 65 4.57 6.97 1.85
N LEU A 66 4.68 7.53 0.66
CA LEU A 66 5.90 8.15 0.15
C LEU A 66 5.87 9.62 0.58
N ALA A 67 6.70 9.96 1.58
CA ALA A 67 6.71 11.30 2.16
C ALA A 67 8.07 11.98 1.94
N ALA A 68 8.04 13.30 1.85
CA ALA A 68 9.23 14.09 2.10
C ALA A 68 9.69 13.87 3.55
N SER A 69 11.01 13.88 3.77
CA SER A 69 11.61 13.62 5.09
C SER A 69 11.63 14.86 6.00
N ASP A 70 10.62 15.72 5.88
CA ASP A 70 10.43 16.91 6.69
C ASP A 70 9.44 16.66 7.86
N PRO A 71 9.50 17.45 8.93
CA PRO A 71 8.67 17.22 10.11
C PRO A 71 7.15 17.35 9.88
N GLU A 72 6.72 18.16 8.91
CA GLU A 72 5.30 18.40 8.64
C GLU A 72 4.68 17.18 7.97
N SER A 73 5.31 16.68 6.90
CA SER A 73 4.89 15.45 6.21
C SER A 73 4.81 14.24 7.16
N LEU A 74 5.81 14.08 8.04
CA LEU A 74 5.83 12.98 9.01
C LEU A 74 4.74 13.13 10.09
N LYS A 75 4.43 14.36 10.51
CA LYS A 75 3.34 14.62 11.46
C LYS A 75 1.99 14.29 10.83
N GLU A 76 1.75 14.67 9.59
CA GLU A 76 0.50 14.35 8.89
C GLU A 76 0.31 12.84 8.74
N ALA A 77 1.38 12.10 8.43
CA ALA A 77 1.36 10.64 8.40
C ALA A 77 0.96 10.04 9.76
N TRP A 78 1.52 10.60 10.84
CA TRP A 78 1.22 10.19 12.21
C TRP A 78 -0.24 10.47 12.58
N ASP A 79 -0.73 11.67 12.31
CA ASP A 79 -2.10 12.10 12.61
C ASP A 79 -3.13 11.28 11.81
N ALA A 80 -2.79 10.85 10.59
CA ALA A 80 -3.60 9.94 9.77
C ALA A 80 -3.53 8.47 10.24
N GLY A 81 -2.65 8.12 11.19
CA GLY A 81 -2.47 6.77 11.71
C GLY A 81 -1.64 5.84 10.83
N VAL A 82 -0.94 6.37 9.81
CA VAL A 82 -0.16 5.58 8.87
C VAL A 82 1.02 4.90 9.59
N SER A 83 1.16 3.60 9.38
CA SER A 83 2.17 2.77 10.05
C SER A 83 3.39 2.42 9.19
N SER A 84 3.40 2.84 7.92
CA SER A 84 4.50 2.62 6.98
C SER A 84 4.76 3.88 6.17
N VAL A 85 5.88 4.54 6.44
CA VAL A 85 6.34 5.74 5.74
C VAL A 85 7.71 5.46 5.14
N VAL A 86 7.89 5.85 3.88
CA VAL A 86 9.12 5.70 3.11
C VAL A 86 9.49 7.07 2.54
N SER A 87 10.78 7.41 2.48
CA SER A 87 11.20 8.68 1.89
C SER A 87 10.99 8.66 0.38
N GLU A 88 10.56 9.77 -0.21
CA GLU A 88 10.54 9.92 -1.67
C GLU A 88 11.90 9.75 -2.33
N GLN A 89 12.98 9.99 -1.56
CA GLN A 89 14.38 9.85 -1.99
C GLN A 89 14.92 8.42 -1.82
N ASP A 90 14.17 7.53 -1.17
CA ASP A 90 14.59 6.15 -1.02
C ASP A 90 14.67 5.45 -2.37
N SER A 91 15.57 4.46 -2.45
CA SER A 91 15.70 3.63 -3.64
C SER A 91 14.38 2.93 -3.97
N ILE A 92 14.13 2.70 -5.26
CA ILE A 92 12.94 1.97 -5.72
C ILE A 92 12.78 0.61 -5.03
N ASN A 93 13.91 -0.07 -4.74
CA ASN A 93 13.91 -1.36 -4.06
C ASN A 93 13.45 -1.25 -2.60
N THR A 94 13.82 -0.17 -1.91
CA THR A 94 13.35 0.11 -0.54
C THR A 94 11.83 0.27 -0.53
N VAL A 95 11.29 1.06 -1.48
CA VAL A 95 9.84 1.26 -1.63
C VAL A 95 9.13 -0.07 -1.90
N VAL A 96 9.64 -0.88 -2.83
CA VAL A 96 9.09 -2.21 -3.14
C VAL A 96 9.07 -3.12 -1.91
N LEU A 97 10.16 -3.15 -1.13
CA LEU A 97 10.22 -3.97 0.09
C LEU A 97 9.22 -3.50 1.14
N ALA A 98 9.03 -2.19 1.31
CA ALA A 98 8.01 -1.65 2.21
C ALA A 98 6.60 -2.07 1.80
N ILE A 99 6.28 -1.98 0.50
CA ILE A 99 4.99 -2.42 -0.07
C ILE A 99 4.76 -3.90 0.17
N LEU A 100 5.75 -4.75 -0.13
CA LEU A 100 5.65 -6.19 0.11
C LEU A 100 5.49 -6.52 1.60
N ALA A 101 6.20 -5.81 2.48
CA ALA A 101 6.09 -5.99 3.92
C ALA A 101 4.68 -5.67 4.43
N VAL A 102 4.04 -4.59 3.94
CA VAL A 102 2.63 -4.31 4.24
C VAL A 102 1.72 -5.41 3.67
N CYS A 103 1.92 -5.83 2.41
CA CYS A 103 1.12 -6.90 1.79
C CYS A 103 1.11 -8.19 2.63
N LEU A 104 2.26 -8.56 3.19
CA LEU A 104 2.43 -9.73 4.05
C LEU A 104 1.69 -9.57 5.38
N ARG A 105 1.72 -8.36 5.99
CA ARG A 105 1.01 -8.06 7.25
C ARG A 105 -0.50 -8.02 7.10
N SER A 106 -1.01 -7.45 6.01
CA SER A 106 -2.44 -7.25 5.78
C SER A 106 -3.22 -8.54 5.48
N GLY A 107 -2.64 -9.71 5.75
CA GLY A 107 -3.31 -10.98 5.62
C GLY A 107 -3.40 -11.45 4.18
N ALA A 108 -2.28 -11.46 3.46
CA ALA A 108 -2.00 -12.59 2.56
C ALA A 108 -1.89 -13.91 3.36
N ALA A 109 -2.88 -14.18 4.23
CA ALA A 109 -3.12 -15.51 4.74
C ALA A 109 -3.37 -16.38 3.52
N ARG A 110 -2.65 -17.50 3.42
CA ARG A 110 -3.06 -18.64 2.60
C ARG A 110 -4.59 -18.76 2.66
N PRO A 111 -5.27 -19.06 1.54
CA PRO A 111 -6.54 -19.75 1.64
C PRO A 111 -6.30 -20.89 2.63
N LYS A 112 -7.07 -20.97 3.72
CA LYS A 112 -7.14 -22.20 4.49
C LYS A 112 -7.69 -23.23 3.51
N ASP A 113 -6.80 -23.97 2.84
CA ASP A 113 -7.16 -25.19 2.15
C ASP A 113 -8.00 -26.02 3.12
N GLY A 114 -9.16 -26.43 2.61
CA GLY A 114 -10.32 -26.83 3.40
C GLY A 114 -9.97 -27.79 4.54
N VAL A 115 -10.47 -27.46 5.72
CA VAL A 115 -10.85 -28.52 6.66
C VAL A 115 -11.94 -29.32 5.94
N PRO A 116 -11.75 -30.62 5.63
CA PRO A 116 -12.87 -31.43 5.16
C PRO A 116 -13.90 -31.41 6.29
N GLN A 117 -15.08 -30.86 6.02
CA GLN A 117 -16.24 -31.14 6.85
C GLN A 117 -16.49 -32.64 6.71
N LEU A 118 -16.02 -33.41 7.70
CA LEU A 118 -16.47 -34.77 7.90
C LEU A 118 -17.95 -34.66 8.28
N LEU A 119 -18.82 -34.91 7.31
CA LEU A 119 -20.24 -35.14 7.52
C LEU A 119 -20.40 -36.56 8.08
N ASP A 120 -21.07 -36.62 9.22
CA ASP A 120 -21.74 -37.75 9.92
C ASP A 120 -20.93 -39.02 10.24
#